data_AF-A0A9W8G3Z5-F1
#
_entry.id   AF-A0A9W8G3Z5-F1
#
_cell.length_a   1.000
_cell.length_b   1.000
_cell.length_c   1.000
_cell.angle_alpha   90.00
_cell.angle_beta   90.00
_cell.angle_gamma   90.00
#
_symmetry.space_group_name_H-M   'P 1'
#
loop_
_entity.id
_entity.type
_entity.pdbx_description
1 polymer ?
#
loop_
_entity_poly.entity_id
_entity_poly.type
_entity_poly.pdbx_seq_one_letter_code
_entity_poly.pdbx_strand_id
1 'polypeptide(L)'
;MAAMDGPVTSKESGIYELKDEYLDEIDPYFIWHTNTAYWEVQCLLSERLEKRAHKNGDVTEDISKYTPPKLDSIKSGPFQRIGMLLHAPLACQVLYSALLCSTYTANEHPRETILDAALQLIVLALEDGKCGAVAREIGGPDVANSSSNEQSTNRGGLWKYALELKYKSKQSSTPSSLLDLVLALSQKPEVKYWASKLSYICKLFREGGPRNASRIDAYFAKVKITGSVANNSDGSWCTIM
;
A
#
# COMPACT_ATOMS: atom_id res chain seq x y z
N MET A 1 -58.94 23.76 -38.79
CA MET A 1 -57.76 22.86 -38.81
C MET A 1 -56.81 23.34 -37.73
N ALA A 2 -56.84 22.72 -36.56
CA ALA A 2 -55.86 22.96 -35.50
C ALA A 2 -54.95 21.74 -35.44
N ALA A 3 -53.64 21.98 -35.61
CA ALA A 3 -52.63 20.95 -35.66
C ALA A 3 -52.50 20.25 -34.30
N MET A 4 -52.48 18.92 -34.35
CA MET A 4 -52.12 18.06 -33.25
C MET A 4 -50.60 18.09 -33.13
N ASP A 5 -50.07 18.88 -32.20
CA ASP A 5 -48.67 18.76 -31.80
C ASP A 5 -48.49 17.38 -31.17
N GLY A 6 -47.75 16.51 -31.86
CA GLY A 6 -47.38 15.19 -31.35
C GLY A 6 -46.53 15.32 -30.08
N PRO A 7 -46.50 14.30 -29.21
CA PRO A 7 -45.73 14.36 -27.98
C PRO A 7 -44.25 14.51 -28.34
N VAL A 8 -43.68 15.66 -27.99
CA VAL A 8 -42.25 15.89 -28.05
C VAL A 8 -41.62 14.88 -27.10
N THR A 9 -41.07 13.80 -27.65
CA THR A 9 -40.18 12.91 -26.92
C THR A 9 -38.90 13.70 -26.64
N SER A 10 -38.93 14.53 -25.62
CA SER A 10 -37.75 15.04 -24.93
C SER A 10 -37.08 13.83 -24.28
N LYS A 11 -36.15 13.21 -25.02
CA LYS A 11 -35.10 12.42 -24.40
C LYS A 11 -34.21 13.37 -23.60
N GLU A 12 -34.70 13.80 -22.44
CA GLU A 12 -33.83 14.30 -21.38
C GLU A 12 -33.01 13.09 -20.92
N SER A 13 -31.84 12.89 -21.53
CA SER A 13 -30.82 12.06 -20.89
C SER A 13 -30.33 12.83 -19.67
N GLY A 14 -31.06 12.75 -18.56
CA GLY A 14 -30.59 13.22 -17.28
C GLY A 14 -29.33 12.43 -16.93
N ILE A 15 -28.18 13.11 -16.85
CA ILE A 15 -26.97 12.51 -16.31
C ILE A 15 -27.16 12.46 -14.79
N TYR A 16 -27.09 11.26 -14.23
CA TYR A 16 -27.10 11.10 -12.78
C TYR A 16 -25.66 11.21 -12.28
N GLU A 17 -25.35 12.30 -11.60
CA GLU A 17 -24.08 12.49 -10.92
C GLU A 17 -24.22 12.11 -9.44
N LEU A 18 -23.22 11.41 -8.91
CA LEU A 18 -23.20 11.10 -7.48
C LEU A 18 -22.97 12.38 -6.70
N LYS A 19 -23.83 12.65 -5.71
CA LYS A 19 -23.63 13.81 -4.85
C LYS A 19 -22.32 13.69 -4.08
N ASP A 20 -21.78 14.86 -3.84
CA ASP A 20 -20.52 15.09 -3.14
C ASP A 20 -20.41 14.40 -1.77
N GLU A 21 -21.53 14.20 -1.08
CA GLU A 21 -21.60 13.60 0.25
C GLU A 21 -21.37 12.08 0.23
N TYR A 22 -21.75 11.40 -0.86
CA TYR A 22 -21.67 9.92 -0.96
C TYR A 22 -20.37 9.42 -1.58
N LEU A 23 -19.54 10.32 -2.12
CA LEU A 23 -18.24 9.95 -2.67
C LEU A 23 -17.30 9.37 -1.60
N ASP A 24 -17.46 9.78 -0.33
CA ASP A 24 -16.70 9.23 0.80
C ASP A 24 -17.12 7.78 1.13
N GLU A 25 -18.29 7.33 0.67
CA GLU A 25 -18.79 5.96 0.86
C GLU A 25 -18.24 4.99 -0.19
N ILE A 26 -17.77 5.48 -1.33
CA ILE A 26 -17.21 4.64 -2.40
C ILE A 26 -16.00 3.87 -1.88
N ASP A 27 -16.01 2.55 -2.09
CA ASP A 27 -14.84 1.71 -1.93
C ASP A 27 -14.24 1.42 -3.32
N PRO A 28 -13.03 1.92 -3.63
CA PRO A 28 -12.36 1.62 -4.89
C PRO A 28 -12.18 0.11 -5.12
N TYR A 29 -12.08 -0.67 -4.05
CA TYR A 29 -11.77 -2.09 -4.09
C TYR A 29 -12.99 -3.00 -4.23
N PHE A 30 -14.15 -2.43 -4.57
CA PHE A 30 -15.36 -3.22 -4.76
C PHE A 30 -15.26 -4.17 -5.96
N ILE A 31 -15.77 -5.40 -5.81
CA ILE A 31 -15.58 -6.55 -6.71
C ILE A 31 -16.01 -6.28 -8.16
N TRP A 32 -16.93 -5.34 -8.38
CA TRP A 32 -17.53 -5.04 -9.68
C TRP A 32 -16.70 -4.06 -10.52
N HIS A 33 -15.66 -3.44 -9.94
CA HIS A 33 -14.78 -2.55 -10.69
C HIS A 33 -13.82 -3.36 -11.56
N THR A 34 -13.77 -3.03 -12.85
CA THR A 34 -12.64 -3.42 -13.70
C THR A 34 -11.38 -2.67 -13.27
N ASN A 35 -10.20 -3.17 -13.63
CA ASN A 35 -8.94 -2.48 -13.30
C ASN A 35 -8.93 -1.02 -13.79
N THR A 36 -9.53 -0.74 -14.94
CA THR A 36 -9.63 0.64 -15.46
C THR A 36 -10.54 1.51 -14.60
N ALA A 37 -11.73 1.00 -14.23
CA ALA A 37 -12.67 1.72 -13.38
C ALA A 37 -12.10 1.98 -11.98
N TYR A 38 -11.30 1.05 -11.45
CA TYR A 38 -10.57 1.24 -10.20
C TYR A 38 -9.64 2.45 -10.27
N TRP A 39 -8.85 2.58 -11.35
CA TRP A 39 -7.93 3.70 -11.51
C TRP A 39 -8.66 5.03 -11.63
N GLU A 40 -9.75 5.08 -12.38
CA GLU A 40 -10.58 6.28 -12.51
C GLU A 40 -11.15 6.71 -11.15
N VAL A 41 -11.68 5.76 -10.37
CA VAL A 41 -12.20 6.02 -9.03
C VAL A 41 -11.10 6.50 -8.08
N GLN A 42 -9.92 5.88 -8.10
CA GLN A 42 -8.79 6.34 -7.28
C GLN A 42 -8.34 7.76 -7.64
N CYS A 43 -8.22 8.08 -8.92
CA CYS A 43 -7.87 9.42 -9.38
C CYS A 43 -8.91 10.43 -8.87
N LEU A 44 -10.20 10.15 -9.06
CA LEU A 44 -11.30 11.02 -8.66
C LEU A 44 -11.30 11.27 -7.14
N LEU A 45 -11.11 10.22 -6.33
CA LEU A 45 -11.03 10.35 -4.87
C LEU A 45 -9.79 11.15 -4.43
N SER A 46 -8.63 10.90 -5.04
CA SER A 46 -7.38 11.59 -4.69
C SER A 46 -7.43 13.09 -5.00
N GLU A 47 -7.92 13.48 -6.19
CA GLU A 47 -8.12 14.89 -6.56
C GLU A 47 -9.06 15.60 -5.58
N ARG A 48 -10.02 14.87 -5.03
CA ARG A 48 -11.01 15.43 -4.13
C ARG A 48 -10.48 15.61 -2.72
N LEU A 49 -9.68 14.67 -2.23
CA LEU A 49 -8.93 14.82 -0.98
C LEU A 49 -8.00 16.03 -1.06
N GLU A 50 -7.31 16.21 -2.19
CA GLU A 50 -6.50 17.39 -2.44
C GLU A 50 -7.35 18.67 -2.41
N LYS A 51 -8.47 18.73 -3.14
CA LYS A 51 -9.38 19.89 -3.12
C LYS A 51 -9.93 20.20 -1.71
N ARG A 52 -10.28 19.18 -0.92
CA ARG A 52 -10.78 19.34 0.45
C ARG A 52 -9.68 19.87 1.39
N ALA A 53 -8.46 19.34 1.27
CA ALA A 53 -7.33 19.80 2.07
C ALA A 53 -6.97 21.27 1.77
N HIS A 54 -6.95 21.66 0.49
CA HIS A 54 -6.74 23.05 0.08
C HIS A 54 -7.83 23.98 0.63
N LYS A 55 -9.09 23.53 0.66
CA LYS A 55 -10.21 24.33 1.19
C LYS A 55 -10.16 24.51 2.70
N ASN A 56 -9.67 23.51 3.43
CA ASN A 56 -9.61 23.53 4.89
C ASN A 56 -8.34 24.20 5.44
N GLY A 57 -7.42 24.64 4.58
CA GLY A 57 -6.14 25.25 4.98
C GLY A 57 -5.16 24.27 5.62
N ASP A 58 -5.49 22.98 5.65
CA ASP A 58 -4.68 21.91 6.22
C ASP A 58 -3.76 21.38 5.11
N VAL A 59 -2.74 22.18 4.76
CA VAL A 59 -1.67 21.78 3.86
C VAL A 59 -0.71 20.90 4.65
N THR A 60 -1.18 19.75 5.11
CA THR A 60 -0.25 18.70 5.54
C THR A 60 0.36 18.10 4.29
N GLU A 61 1.68 18.17 4.15
CA GLU A 61 2.46 17.52 3.09
C GLU A 61 2.25 15.98 3.02
N ASP A 62 1.55 15.43 4.01
CA ASP A 62 1.23 14.02 4.23
C ASP A 62 -0.20 13.62 3.79
N ILE A 63 -0.84 14.34 2.85
CA ILE A 63 -2.05 13.80 2.22
C ILE A 63 -1.66 12.50 1.53
N SER A 64 -2.06 11.37 2.11
CA SER A 64 -1.82 10.07 1.52
C SER A 64 -2.54 10.02 0.18
N LYS A 65 -1.80 10.17 -0.92
CA LYS A 65 -2.30 10.00 -2.30
C LYS A 65 -2.91 8.63 -2.57
N TYR A 66 -2.79 7.73 -1.61
CA TYR A 66 -3.36 6.40 -1.63
C TYR A 66 -4.55 6.33 -0.66
N THR A 67 -5.70 5.89 -1.18
CA THR A 67 -6.89 5.63 -0.37
C THR A 67 -6.83 4.18 0.13
N PRO A 68 -6.74 3.93 1.45
CA PRO A 68 -6.67 2.58 1.98
C PRO A 68 -8.02 1.85 1.81
N PRO A 69 -8.00 0.51 1.73
CA PRO A 69 -9.23 -0.28 1.68
C PRO A 69 -10.03 -0.14 2.97
N LYS A 70 -11.37 -0.13 2.85
CA LYS A 70 -12.26 -0.14 4.01
C LYS A 70 -12.41 -1.57 4.51
N LEU A 71 -11.99 -1.82 5.74
CA LEU A 71 -12.03 -3.14 6.35
C LEU A 71 -13.28 -3.32 7.21
N ASP A 72 -14.09 -4.31 6.85
CA ASP A 72 -15.24 -4.73 7.63
C ASP A 72 -15.00 -6.07 8.32
N SER A 73 -15.27 -6.13 9.62
CA SER A 73 -15.11 -7.38 10.39
C SER A 73 -16.27 -8.33 10.16
N ILE A 74 -15.96 -9.56 9.74
CA ILE A 74 -16.94 -10.65 9.61
C ILE A 74 -17.36 -11.10 11.01
N LYS A 75 -18.60 -10.76 11.40
CA LYS A 75 -19.11 -11.00 12.76
C LYS A 75 -19.35 -12.47 13.09
N SER A 76 -19.71 -13.30 12.10
CA SER A 76 -20.08 -14.70 12.29
C SER A 76 -19.84 -15.51 11.02
N GLY A 77 -19.62 -16.82 11.18
CA GLY A 77 -19.46 -17.78 10.08
C GLY A 77 -18.04 -18.34 9.95
N PRO A 78 -17.83 -19.26 9.00
CA PRO A 78 -16.55 -19.98 8.85
C PRO A 78 -15.39 -19.08 8.43
N PHE A 79 -15.67 -17.88 7.90
CA PHE A 79 -14.66 -16.94 7.41
C PHE A 79 -14.25 -15.90 8.46
N GLN A 80 -14.70 -16.00 9.72
CA GLN A 80 -14.36 -15.05 10.77
C GLN A 80 -12.84 -14.85 10.95
N ARG A 81 -12.04 -15.88 10.71
CA ARG A 81 -10.57 -15.87 10.89
C ARG A 81 -9.80 -15.76 9.59
N ILE A 82 -10.44 -15.40 8.47
CA ILE A 82 -9.76 -15.35 7.17
C ILE A 82 -8.59 -14.36 7.14
N GLY A 83 -8.69 -13.23 7.86
CA GLY A 83 -7.60 -12.25 7.97
C GLY A 83 -6.32 -12.81 8.60
N MET A 84 -6.43 -13.84 9.46
CA MET A 84 -5.25 -14.49 10.05
C MET A 84 -4.39 -15.22 9.02
N LEU A 85 -4.95 -15.57 7.85
CA LEU A 85 -4.21 -16.21 6.77
C LEU A 85 -3.04 -15.34 6.30
N LEU A 86 -3.27 -14.03 6.14
CA LEU A 86 -2.25 -13.09 5.67
C LEU A 86 -1.14 -12.86 6.69
N HIS A 87 -1.41 -13.18 7.95
CA HIS A 87 -0.44 -13.12 9.03
C HIS A 87 0.29 -14.44 9.27
N ALA A 88 0.04 -15.48 8.47
CA ALA A 88 0.81 -16.72 8.55
C ALA A 88 2.24 -16.53 7.97
N PRO A 89 3.25 -17.26 8.49
CA PRO A 89 4.60 -17.21 7.93
C PRO A 89 4.65 -17.65 6.46
N LEU A 90 3.78 -18.60 6.08
CA LEU A 90 3.65 -19.05 4.70
C LEU A 90 3.12 -17.95 3.77
N ALA A 91 2.18 -17.12 4.24
CA ALA A 91 1.69 -15.99 3.45
C ALA A 91 2.81 -14.97 3.19
N CYS A 92 3.67 -14.70 4.18
CA CYS A 92 4.86 -13.87 3.97
C CYS A 92 5.79 -14.44 2.89
N GLN A 93 5.97 -15.76 2.83
CA GLN A 93 6.77 -16.42 1.79
C GLN A 93 6.14 -16.27 0.41
N VAL A 94 4.81 -16.48 0.31
CA VAL A 94 4.07 -16.31 -0.94
C VAL A 94 4.19 -14.87 -1.44
N LEU A 95 3.94 -13.88 -0.58
CA LEU A 95 4.07 -12.46 -0.92
C LEU A 95 5.49 -12.09 -1.36
N TYR A 96 6.51 -12.58 -0.65
CA TYR A 96 7.90 -12.39 -1.04
C TYR A 96 8.18 -12.97 -2.43
N SER A 97 7.74 -14.21 -2.68
CA SER A 97 7.95 -14.87 -3.96
C SER A 97 7.21 -14.18 -5.11
N ALA A 98 6.00 -13.66 -4.86
CA ALA A 98 5.21 -12.93 -5.84
C ALA A 98 5.92 -11.65 -6.26
N LEU A 99 6.39 -10.84 -5.29
CA LEU A 99 7.14 -9.62 -5.57
C LEU A 99 8.47 -9.90 -6.27
N LEU A 100 9.20 -10.93 -5.83
CA LEU A 100 10.45 -11.33 -6.47
C LEU A 100 10.22 -11.75 -7.93
N CYS A 101 9.23 -12.62 -8.17
CA CYS A 101 8.88 -13.06 -9.51
C CYS A 101 8.35 -11.93 -10.41
N SER A 102 7.72 -10.90 -9.85
CA SER A 102 7.26 -9.78 -10.65
C SER A 102 8.40 -8.83 -11.05
N THR A 103 9.50 -8.76 -10.31
CA THR A 103 10.52 -7.72 -10.52
C THR A 103 11.88 -8.23 -11.00
N TYR A 104 12.08 -9.54 -11.06
CA TYR A 104 13.37 -10.17 -11.39
C TYR A 104 13.27 -11.21 -12.52
N THR A 105 12.09 -11.39 -13.13
CA THR A 105 12.00 -12.18 -14.36
C THR A 105 12.66 -11.44 -15.51
N ALA A 106 13.47 -12.14 -16.29
CA ALA A 106 14.27 -11.61 -17.41
C ALA A 106 13.46 -11.02 -18.59
N ASN A 107 12.12 -10.97 -18.47
CA ASN A 107 11.29 -10.19 -19.38
C ASN A 107 11.22 -8.77 -18.81
N GLU A 108 11.69 -7.79 -19.58
CA GLU A 108 11.94 -6.38 -19.23
C GLU A 108 10.75 -5.60 -18.66
N HIS A 109 9.59 -6.24 -18.48
CA HIS A 109 8.40 -5.62 -17.92
C HIS A 109 7.91 -6.36 -16.69
N PRO A 110 7.79 -5.67 -15.53
CA PRO A 110 7.21 -6.27 -14.36
C PRO A 110 5.76 -6.68 -14.67
N ARG A 111 5.35 -7.84 -14.16
CA ARG A 111 3.94 -8.25 -14.23
C ARG A 111 3.12 -7.35 -13.32
N GLU A 112 2.64 -6.25 -13.86
CA GLU A 112 1.98 -5.17 -13.13
C GLU A 112 0.83 -5.68 -12.27
N THR A 113 0.03 -6.62 -12.79
CA THR A 113 -1.12 -7.21 -12.07
C THR A 113 -0.72 -8.01 -10.83
N ILE A 114 0.35 -8.80 -10.92
CA ILE A 114 0.85 -9.61 -9.80
C ILE A 114 1.47 -8.71 -8.75
N LEU A 115 2.24 -7.71 -9.19
CA LEU A 115 2.86 -6.74 -8.29
C LEU A 115 1.79 -5.93 -7.56
N ASP A 116 0.78 -5.42 -8.28
CA ASP A 116 -0.29 -4.64 -7.67
C ASP A 116 -1.10 -5.47 -6.67
N ALA A 117 -1.47 -6.70 -7.03
CA ALA A 117 -2.18 -7.62 -6.15
C ALA A 117 -1.35 -7.97 -4.90
N ALA A 118 -0.05 -8.24 -5.05
CA ALA A 118 0.83 -8.55 -3.93
C ALA A 118 0.98 -7.35 -2.98
N LEU A 119 1.16 -6.14 -3.52
CA LEU A 119 1.22 -4.92 -2.72
C LEU A 119 -0.12 -4.65 -2.02
N GLN A 120 -1.25 -4.90 -2.69
CA GLN A 120 -2.57 -4.74 -2.10
C GLN A 120 -2.79 -5.70 -0.93
N LEU A 121 -2.38 -6.96 -1.06
CA LEU A 121 -2.45 -7.94 0.03
C LEU A 121 -1.55 -7.56 1.21
N ILE A 122 -0.39 -6.95 0.95
CA ILE A 122 0.47 -6.40 2.02
C ILE A 122 -0.23 -5.26 2.74
N VAL A 123 -0.83 -4.30 2.02
CA VAL A 123 -1.61 -3.21 2.63
C VAL A 123 -2.72 -3.78 3.50
N LEU A 124 -3.51 -4.71 2.97
CA LEU A 124 -4.64 -5.30 3.67
C LEU A 124 -4.20 -6.01 4.96
N ALA A 125 -3.12 -6.80 4.89
CA ALA A 125 -2.56 -7.45 6.06
C ALA A 125 -2.08 -6.45 7.12
N LEU A 126 -1.45 -5.34 6.72
CA LEU A 126 -0.96 -4.33 7.65
C LEU A 126 -2.09 -3.49 8.26
N GLU A 127 -3.19 -3.28 7.54
CA GLU A 127 -4.38 -2.63 8.08
C GLU A 127 -5.16 -3.55 9.02
N ASP A 128 -5.34 -4.82 8.65
CA ASP A 128 -6.03 -5.83 9.47
C ASP A 128 -5.39 -6.02 10.84
N GLY A 129 -4.06 -5.95 10.93
CA GLY A 129 -3.37 -6.06 12.20
C GLY A 129 -3.19 -4.75 12.95
N LYS A 130 -3.70 -3.62 12.43
CA LYS A 130 -3.75 -2.34 13.13
C LYS A 130 -4.97 -2.25 14.03
N CYS A 131 -6.13 -2.66 13.53
CA CYS A 131 -7.41 -2.53 14.22
C CYS A 131 -8.25 -3.82 14.08
N GLY A 132 -9.00 -4.20 15.12
CA GLY A 132 -10.06 -5.21 15.01
C GLY A 132 -9.75 -6.55 15.70
N ALA A 133 -10.41 -7.62 15.24
CA ALA A 133 -10.27 -8.95 15.85
C ALA A 133 -8.89 -9.56 15.61
N VAL A 134 -8.34 -9.36 14.41
CA VAL A 134 -7.04 -9.86 13.98
C VAL A 134 -5.91 -9.19 14.77
N ALA A 135 -5.97 -7.86 14.93
CA ALA A 135 -5.03 -7.13 15.78
C ALA A 135 -4.98 -7.69 17.21
N ARG A 136 -6.13 -8.05 17.81
CA ARG A 136 -6.18 -8.65 19.15
C ARG A 136 -5.52 -10.02 19.22
N GLU A 137 -5.67 -10.86 18.19
CA GLU A 137 -5.01 -12.18 18.15
C GLU A 137 -3.49 -12.08 17.96
N ILE A 138 -3.00 -11.00 17.33
CA ILE A 138 -1.60 -10.84 16.91
C ILE A 138 -0.78 -10.03 17.93
N GLY A 139 -1.40 -9.55 19.00
CA GLY A 139 -0.75 -8.70 20.01
C GLY A 139 -0.63 -7.23 19.55
N GLY A 140 -1.62 -6.74 18.82
CA GLY A 140 -1.80 -5.33 18.47
C GLY A 140 -2.12 -4.47 19.71
N PRO A 141 -2.12 -3.14 19.54
CA PRO A 141 -2.21 -2.17 20.65
C PRO A 141 -3.47 -2.32 21.53
N ASP A 142 -4.55 -2.91 21.02
CA ASP A 142 -5.81 -3.10 21.74
C ASP A 142 -5.74 -4.14 22.88
N VAL A 143 -4.63 -4.90 23.01
CA VAL A 143 -4.41 -5.92 24.06
C VAL A 143 -3.65 -5.36 25.27
N ALA A 144 -3.37 -4.05 25.30
CA ALA A 144 -2.72 -3.37 26.42
C ALA A 144 -3.65 -3.21 27.64
N ASN A 145 -4.18 -4.32 28.17
CA ASN A 145 -4.75 -4.41 29.51
C ASN A 145 -4.84 -5.87 29.96
N SER A 146 -3.70 -6.42 30.40
CA SER A 146 -3.61 -7.20 31.64
C SER A 146 -2.22 -7.82 31.79
N SER A 147 -1.48 -7.29 32.76
CA SER A 147 -0.32 -7.89 33.43
C SER A 147 1.05 -7.91 32.73
N SER A 148 2.02 -7.43 33.50
CA SER A 148 3.49 -7.53 33.40
C SER A 148 4.24 -6.53 32.49
N ASN A 149 5.02 -5.71 33.20
CA ASN A 149 6.20 -4.95 32.81
C ASN A 149 6.83 -5.28 31.45
N GLU A 150 7.08 -4.20 30.71
CA GLU A 150 8.16 -4.00 29.74
C GLU A 150 8.34 -5.08 28.65
N GLN A 151 8.28 -4.61 27.38
CA GLN A 151 9.07 -5.17 26.26
C GLN A 151 8.38 -6.11 25.24
N SER A 152 7.21 -5.74 24.74
CA SER A 152 6.84 -6.13 23.36
C SER A 152 6.10 -5.03 22.61
N THR A 153 6.80 -3.93 22.29
CA THR A 153 6.33 -2.89 21.36
C THR A 153 6.29 -3.33 19.90
N ASN A 154 6.53 -4.62 19.62
CA ASN A 154 6.56 -5.17 18.27
C ASN A 154 5.25 -5.93 18.01
N ARG A 155 4.48 -5.45 17.03
CA ARG A 155 3.30 -6.17 16.54
C ARG A 155 3.70 -7.51 15.94
N GLY A 156 2.94 -8.57 16.22
CA GLY A 156 3.16 -9.91 15.68
C GLY A 156 2.80 -10.03 14.20
N GLY A 157 2.68 -11.26 13.71
CA GLY A 157 2.18 -11.53 12.36
C GLY A 157 3.10 -10.99 11.27
N LEU A 158 2.52 -10.31 10.28
CA LEU A 158 3.27 -9.88 9.09
C LEU A 158 4.39 -8.89 9.43
N TRP A 159 4.23 -8.00 10.42
CA TRP A 159 5.30 -7.09 10.84
C TRP A 159 6.54 -7.84 11.35
N LYS A 160 6.32 -8.90 12.14
CA LYS A 160 7.40 -9.73 12.66
C LYS A 160 8.02 -10.59 11.55
N TYR A 161 7.18 -11.29 10.78
CA TYR A 161 7.64 -12.21 9.74
C TYR A 161 8.36 -11.49 8.60
N ALA A 162 7.93 -10.29 8.24
CA ALA A 162 8.56 -9.49 7.20
C ALA A 162 10.01 -9.10 7.52
N LEU A 163 10.39 -9.07 8.81
CA LEU A 163 11.76 -8.82 9.27
C LEU A 163 12.56 -10.10 9.47
N GLU A 164 11.95 -11.11 10.10
CA GLU A 164 12.66 -12.29 10.60
C GLU A 164 12.84 -13.35 9.51
N LEU A 165 11.84 -13.53 8.65
CA LEU A 165 11.91 -14.50 7.57
C LEU A 165 12.76 -13.94 6.44
N LYS A 166 13.88 -14.64 6.19
CA LYS A 166 14.79 -14.33 5.10
C LYS A 166 14.74 -15.45 4.08
N TYR A 167 14.60 -15.08 2.82
CA TYR A 167 14.49 -16.02 1.73
C TYR A 167 15.70 -15.89 0.81
N LYS A 168 16.18 -17.04 0.31
CA LYS A 168 17.26 -17.07 -0.68
C LYS A 168 16.64 -16.91 -2.07
N SER A 169 17.05 -15.90 -2.81
CA SER A 169 16.76 -15.80 -4.24
C SER A 169 17.86 -16.51 -5.02
N LYS A 170 17.51 -17.12 -6.16
CA LYS A 170 18.51 -17.69 -7.08
C LYS A 170 19.44 -16.61 -7.66
N GLN A 171 19.03 -15.34 -7.60
CA GLN A 171 19.74 -14.22 -8.20
C GLN A 171 20.47 -13.33 -7.16
N SER A 172 20.18 -13.45 -5.86
CA SER A 172 20.89 -12.72 -4.81
C SER A 172 21.69 -13.67 -3.92
N SER A 173 22.99 -13.40 -3.80
CA SER A 173 23.88 -14.14 -2.89
C SER A 173 23.46 -14.00 -1.42
N THR A 174 22.89 -12.84 -1.07
CA THR A 174 22.42 -12.55 0.29
C THR A 174 20.93 -12.85 0.43
N PRO A 175 20.51 -13.51 1.52
CA PRO A 175 19.10 -13.74 1.80
C PRO A 175 18.45 -12.42 2.21
N SER A 176 17.37 -12.04 1.53
CA SER A 176 16.64 -10.79 1.80
C SER A 176 15.32 -11.08 2.50
N SER A 177 14.90 -10.13 3.34
CA SER A 177 13.58 -10.17 3.98
C SER A 177 12.53 -9.50 3.09
N LEU A 178 11.24 -9.70 3.42
CA LEU A 178 10.14 -9.04 2.70
C LEU A 178 10.27 -7.51 2.80
N LEU A 179 10.61 -6.98 3.97
CA LEU A 179 10.80 -5.54 4.15
C LEU A 179 11.96 -5.01 3.31
N ASP A 180 13.10 -5.71 3.28
CA ASP A 180 14.25 -5.29 2.46
C ASP A 180 13.88 -5.27 0.97
N LEU A 181 13.03 -6.20 0.51
CA LEU A 181 12.56 -6.23 -0.87
C LEU A 181 11.62 -5.06 -1.18
N VAL A 182 10.64 -4.78 -0.31
CA VAL A 182 9.72 -3.62 -0.47
C VAL A 182 10.51 -2.31 -0.54
N LEU A 183 11.52 -2.14 0.32
CA LEU A 183 12.39 -0.97 0.31
C LEU A 183 13.26 -0.89 -0.94
N ALA A 184 13.74 -2.03 -1.47
CA ALA A 184 14.45 -2.06 -2.74
C ALA A 184 13.54 -1.67 -3.92
N LEU A 185 12.27 -2.10 -3.89
CA LEU A 185 11.29 -1.74 -4.92
C LEU A 185 10.95 -0.25 -4.91
N SER A 186 10.91 0.39 -3.73
CA SER A 186 10.62 1.83 -3.66
C SER A 186 11.70 2.71 -4.29
N GLN A 187 12.90 2.17 -4.54
CA GLN A 187 14.00 2.90 -5.21
C GLN A 187 14.02 2.69 -6.73
N LYS A 188 13.25 1.72 -7.26
CA LYS A 188 13.27 1.42 -8.69
C LYS A 188 12.40 2.43 -9.46
N PRO A 189 12.91 3.05 -10.54
CA PRO A 189 12.14 4.01 -11.33
C PRO A 189 10.96 3.34 -12.07
N GLU A 190 11.08 2.05 -12.39
CA GLU A 190 10.04 1.22 -13.02
C GLU A 190 8.74 1.15 -12.18
N VAL A 191 8.85 1.36 -10.87
CA VAL A 191 7.76 1.15 -9.91
C VAL A 191 7.15 2.50 -9.48
N LYS A 192 7.42 3.59 -10.21
CA LYS A 192 6.94 4.95 -9.90
C LYS A 192 5.42 5.00 -9.73
N TYR A 193 4.69 4.17 -10.49
CA TYR A 193 3.25 4.06 -10.40
C TYR A 193 2.74 3.64 -9.02
N TRP A 194 3.45 2.75 -8.33
CA TRP A 194 3.09 2.28 -6.99
C TRP A 194 3.79 3.07 -5.88
N ALA A 195 4.48 4.17 -6.18
CA ALA A 195 5.24 4.93 -5.20
C ALA A 195 4.38 5.37 -4.00
N SER A 196 3.15 5.83 -4.24
CA SER A 196 2.20 6.21 -3.19
C SER A 196 1.76 5.03 -2.32
N LYS A 197 1.60 3.83 -2.93
CA LYS A 197 1.24 2.60 -2.20
C LYS A 197 2.43 2.10 -1.38
N LEU A 198 3.64 2.15 -1.94
CA LEU A 198 4.88 1.75 -1.26
C LEU A 198 5.23 2.68 -0.09
N SER A 199 5.04 3.99 -0.24
CA SER A 199 5.23 4.95 0.86
C SER A 199 4.22 4.69 1.98
N TYR A 200 2.96 4.38 1.63
CA TYR A 200 1.94 3.98 2.59
C TYR A 200 2.30 2.70 3.34
N ILE A 201 2.76 1.67 2.64
CA ILE A 201 3.26 0.42 3.24
C ILE A 201 4.42 0.71 4.20
N CYS A 202 5.37 1.58 3.83
CA CYS A 202 6.48 1.96 4.71
C CYS A 202 5.98 2.68 5.98
N LYS A 203 4.97 3.55 5.86
CA LYS A 203 4.31 4.20 7.00
C LYS A 203 3.68 3.16 7.93
N LEU A 204 2.94 2.19 7.39
CA LEU A 204 2.33 1.11 8.18
C LEU A 204 3.36 0.20 8.86
N PHE A 205 4.50 -0.08 8.21
CA PHE A 205 5.58 -0.82 8.86
C PHE A 205 6.21 -0.04 10.01
N ARG A 206 6.38 1.29 9.87
CA ARG A 206 6.86 2.17 10.96
C ARG A 206 5.91 2.16 12.16
N GLU A 207 4.60 2.20 11.92
CA GLU A 207 3.57 2.08 12.98
C GLU A 207 3.59 0.73 13.71
N GLY A 208 4.20 -0.30 13.11
CA GLY A 208 4.27 -1.66 13.67
C GLY A 208 5.30 -1.88 14.77
N GLY A 209 6.20 -0.93 15.02
CA GLY A 209 7.15 -0.97 16.13
C GLY A 209 8.51 -0.33 15.82
N PRO A 210 9.31 -0.06 16.87
CA PRO A 210 10.59 0.64 16.74
C PRO A 210 11.61 -0.15 15.92
N ARG A 211 11.56 -1.49 15.97
CA ARG A 211 12.48 -2.36 15.20
C ARG A 211 12.29 -2.19 13.69
N ASN A 212 11.04 -2.04 13.24
CA ASN A 212 10.74 -1.77 11.83
C ASN A 212 11.22 -0.38 11.43
N ALA A 213 10.91 0.63 12.26
CA ALA A 213 11.32 2.01 12.01
C ALA A 213 12.84 2.14 11.90
N SER A 214 13.60 1.61 12.86
CA SER A 214 15.07 1.63 12.82
C SER A 214 15.64 0.93 11.58
N ARG A 215 15.01 -0.16 11.11
CA ARG A 215 15.47 -0.87 9.92
C ARG A 215 15.24 -0.06 8.64
N ILE A 216 14.07 0.58 8.54
CA ILE A 216 13.70 1.47 7.43
C ILE A 216 14.64 2.67 7.39
N ASP A 217 14.87 3.32 8.53
CA ASP A 217 15.72 4.50 8.61
C ASP A 217 17.18 4.16 8.32
N ALA A 218 17.67 3.02 8.82
CA ALA A 218 19.00 2.51 8.48
C ALA A 218 19.14 2.20 6.98
N TYR A 219 18.09 1.73 6.31
CA TYR A 219 18.10 1.50 4.87
C TYR A 219 18.20 2.82 4.10
N PHE A 220 17.34 3.80 4.41
CA PHE A 220 17.38 5.11 3.75
C PHE A 220 18.69 5.87 4.04
N ALA A 221 19.26 5.73 5.24
CA ALA A 221 20.58 6.27 5.54
C ALA A 221 21.67 5.66 4.65
N LYS A 222 21.64 4.33 4.45
CA LYS A 222 22.57 3.65 3.53
C LYS A 222 22.40 4.13 2.09
N VAL A 223 21.16 4.23 1.60
CA VAL A 223 20.89 4.70 0.23
C VAL A 223 21.39 6.14 0.04
N LYS A 224 21.19 7.03 1.01
CA LYS A 224 21.72 8.41 0.97
C LYS A 224 23.25 8.45 0.89
N ILE A 225 23.93 7.61 1.68
CA ILE A 225 25.39 7.51 1.65
C ILE A 225 25.86 6.98 0.29
N THR A 226 25.27 5.90 -0.21
CA THR A 226 25.64 5.31 -1.52
C THR A 226 25.37 6.26 -2.68
N GLY A 227 24.24 7.00 -2.65
CA GLY A 227 23.93 8.01 -3.65
C GLY A 227 24.86 9.24 -3.59
N SER A 228 25.26 9.67 -2.39
CA SER A 228 26.23 10.76 -2.22
C SER A 228 27.64 10.37 -2.69
N VAL A 229 28.02 9.10 -2.57
CA VAL A 229 29.32 8.59 -3.06
C VAL A 229 29.33 8.55 -4.60
N ALA A 230 28.22 8.17 -5.24
CA ALA A 230 28.11 8.18 -6.71
C ALA A 230 28.19 9.60 -7.30
N ASN A 231 27.59 10.60 -6.64
CA ASN A 231 27.64 11.99 -7.11
C ASN A 231 29.01 12.67 -6.90
N ASN A 232 29.84 12.18 -5.97
CA ASN A 232 31.19 12.70 -5.74
C ASN A 232 32.25 12.05 -6.65
N SER A 233 31.94 10.95 -7.33
CA SER A 233 32.87 10.30 -8.29
C SER A 233 32.80 10.88 -9.71
N ASP A 234 31.80 11.69 -10.04
CA ASP A 234 31.65 12.32 -11.37
C ASP A 234 32.31 13.71 -11.48
N GLY A 235 33.03 14.15 -10.43
CA GLY A 235 33.74 15.44 -10.38
C GLY A 235 35.17 15.43 -10.93
N SER A 236 35.50 14.59 -11.92
CA SER A 236 36.88 14.45 -12.41
C SER A 236 37.04 14.53 -13.94
N TRP A 237 36.19 15.26 -14.68
CA TRP A 237 36.54 15.69 -16.04
C TRP A 237 35.90 17.04 -16.35
N CYS A 238 36.66 18.12 -16.10
CA CYS A 238 36.68 19.36 -16.89
C CYS A 238 37.54 20.41 -16.18
N THR A 239 38.86 20.24 -16.27
CA THR A 239 39.78 21.36 -16.28
C THR A 239 40.91 20.95 -17.21
N ILE A 240 40.96 21.59 -18.37
CA ILE A 240 42.18 22.10 -19.02
C ILE A 240 41.72 22.80 -20.32
N MET A 241 42.26 24.01 -20.48
CA MET A 241 42.28 24.86 -21.66
C MET A 241 42.80 24.14 -22.91
#